data_AF-A0AAE4EKG8-F1
#
_entry.id   AF-A0AAE4EKG8-F1
#
_cell.length_a   1.000
_cell.length_b   1.000
_cell.length_c   1.000
_cell.angle_alpha   90.00
_cell.angle_beta   90.00
_cell.angle_gamma   90.00
#
_symmetry.space_group_name_H-M   'P 1'
#
loop_
_entity.id
_entity.type
_entity.pdbx_description
1 polymer ?
#
loop_
_entity_poly.entity_id
_entity_poly.type
_entity_poly.pdbx_seq_one_letter_code
_entity_poly.pdbx_strand_id
1 'polypeptide(L)'
;MSEPADSRFALPDVDAPADVEVGIILLGLDPDRLLGGLGLARIADDPALVTQLVDQVRHGGSSFDLAGLVALGRDHWRSVRSGFGEPAAGTPGSLRQEWVKTAERVAAAAPGAGHASIAYLTACVLRRADVDACADAPPNGEGLRCPT
;
A
#
# COMPACT_ATOMS: atom_id res chain seq x y z
N MET A 1 35.30 15.35 -15.63
CA MET A 1 34.01 15.19 -16.33
C MET A 1 33.34 14.01 -15.65
N SER A 2 32.50 14.28 -14.64
CA SER A 2 31.89 13.22 -13.83
C SER A 2 30.75 12.59 -14.62
N GLU A 3 30.77 11.27 -14.78
CA GLU A 3 29.66 10.52 -15.38
C GLU A 3 28.39 10.74 -14.53
N PRO A 4 27.22 10.92 -15.17
CA PRO A 4 25.96 11.02 -14.44
C PRO A 4 25.74 9.70 -13.69
N ALA A 5 25.77 9.75 -12.36
CA ALA A 5 25.51 8.59 -11.52
C ALA A 5 24.15 8.00 -11.87
N ASP A 6 24.10 6.69 -12.13
CA ASP A 6 22.87 5.96 -12.39
C ASP A 6 22.01 5.94 -11.12
N SER A 7 21.09 6.91 -11.03
CA SER A 7 20.25 7.13 -9.85
C SER A 7 19.28 5.99 -9.58
N ARG A 8 19.13 5.04 -10.52
CA ARG A 8 18.27 3.85 -10.36
C ARG A 8 18.77 2.90 -9.28
N PHE A 9 20.07 2.94 -8.97
CA PHE A 9 20.70 2.10 -7.94
C PHE A 9 21.26 2.92 -6.77
N ALA A 10 20.77 4.14 -6.58
CA ALA A 10 21.13 4.92 -5.40
C ALA A 10 20.75 4.13 -4.14
N LEU A 11 21.75 3.82 -3.32
CA LEU A 11 21.54 3.21 -2.01
C LEU A 11 20.60 4.11 -1.19
N PRO A 12 19.72 3.54 -0.36
CA PRO A 12 18.98 4.32 0.61
C PRO A 12 19.94 5.15 1.44
N ASP A 13 19.54 6.38 1.74
CA ASP A 13 20.25 7.18 2.73
C ASP A 13 20.30 6.38 4.04
N VAL A 14 21.47 6.30 4.66
CA VAL A 14 21.66 5.53 5.91
C VAL A 14 20.75 6.09 7.01
N ASP A 15 20.44 7.38 6.92
CA ASP A 15 19.56 8.09 7.85
C ASP A 15 18.09 8.14 7.37
N ALA A 16 17.74 7.40 6.32
CA ALA A 16 16.36 7.34 5.84
C ALA A 16 15.44 6.75 6.93
N PRO A 17 14.26 7.36 7.19
CA PRO A 17 13.32 6.84 8.16
C PRO A 17 12.88 5.42 7.84
N ALA A 18 12.71 4.58 8.87
CA ALA A 18 12.26 3.18 8.71
C ALA A 18 10.94 3.05 7.92
N ASP A 19 10.05 4.03 8.03
CA ASP A 19 8.77 4.08 7.33
C ASP A 19 8.91 4.10 5.79
N VAL A 20 10.04 4.61 5.28
CA VAL A 20 10.33 4.61 3.84
C VAL A 20 10.58 3.19 3.35
N GLU A 21 11.36 2.41 4.10
CA GLU A 21 11.66 1.02 3.72
C GLU A 21 10.45 0.10 3.89
N VAL A 22 9.63 0.33 4.92
CA VAL A 22 8.30 -0.30 5.03
C VAL A 22 7.48 0.01 3.78
N GLY A 23 7.50 1.26 3.32
CA GLY A 23 6.83 1.66 2.09
C GLY A 23 7.31 0.92 0.84
N ILE A 24 8.62 0.76 0.68
CA ILE A 24 9.18 -0.01 -0.45
C ILE A 24 8.72 -1.46 -0.41
N ILE A 25 8.65 -2.07 0.77
CA ILE A 25 8.12 -3.44 0.94
C ILE A 25 6.64 -3.50 0.53
N LEU A 26 5.82 -2.55 1.00
CA LEU A 26 4.39 -2.49 0.67
C LEU A 26 4.16 -2.35 -0.84
N LEU A 27 4.97 -1.54 -1.53
CA LEU A 27 4.89 -1.39 -2.99
C LEU A 27 5.16 -2.70 -3.76
N GLY A 28 5.86 -3.66 -3.16
CA GLY A 28 6.11 -4.99 -3.73
C GLY A 28 5.01 -6.03 -3.48
N LEU A 29 3.99 -5.73 -2.67
CA LEU A 29 2.89 -6.65 -2.39
C LEU A 29 1.94 -6.76 -3.60
N ASP A 30 1.25 -7.88 -3.77
CA ASP A 30 0.15 -7.96 -4.74
C ASP A 30 -1.09 -7.16 -4.27
N PRO A 31 -2.01 -6.76 -5.16
CA PRO A 31 -3.10 -5.85 -4.78
C PRO A 31 -4.09 -6.47 -3.78
N ASP A 32 -4.26 -7.79 -3.77
CA ASP A 32 -5.06 -8.47 -2.73
C ASP A 32 -4.42 -8.30 -1.36
N ARG A 33 -3.10 -8.48 -1.25
CA ARG A 33 -2.37 -8.23 0.00
C ARG A 33 -2.43 -6.76 0.44
N LEU A 34 -2.35 -5.81 -0.49
CA LEU A 34 -2.50 -4.39 -0.17
C LEU A 34 -3.89 -4.08 0.38
N LEU A 35 -4.94 -4.58 -0.26
CA LEU A 35 -6.32 -4.37 0.19
C LEU A 35 -6.59 -5.09 1.51
N GLY A 36 -6.13 -6.34 1.68
CA GLY A 36 -6.24 -7.07 2.93
C GLY A 36 -5.56 -6.35 4.10
N GLY A 37 -4.36 -5.81 3.87
CA GLY A 37 -3.66 -5.01 4.87
C GLY A 37 -4.34 -3.66 5.15
N LEU A 38 -4.91 -3.01 4.14
CA LEU A 38 -5.73 -1.80 4.34
C LEU A 38 -6.97 -2.08 5.20
N GLY A 39 -7.61 -3.23 5.03
CA GLY A 39 -8.70 -3.68 5.91
C GLY A 39 -8.25 -3.89 7.35
N LEU A 40 -7.10 -4.51 7.55
CA LEU A 40 -6.54 -4.83 8.86
C LEU A 40 -5.92 -3.60 9.58
N ALA A 41 -5.41 -2.63 8.84
CA ALA A 41 -4.82 -1.38 9.35
C ALA A 41 -5.81 -0.48 10.11
N ARG A 42 -7.10 -0.83 10.09
CA ARG A 42 -8.15 -0.22 10.91
C ARG A 42 -8.20 -0.75 12.34
N ILE A 43 -7.53 -1.87 12.60
CA ILE A 43 -7.56 -2.60 13.87
C ILE A 43 -6.16 -2.65 14.49
N ALA A 44 -5.12 -2.69 13.67
CA ALA A 44 -3.72 -2.64 14.10
C ALA A 44 -3.02 -1.42 13.48
N ASP A 45 -2.27 -0.68 14.31
CA ASP A 45 -1.63 0.57 13.90
C ASP A 45 -0.11 0.44 13.61
N ASP A 46 0.37 -0.78 13.44
CA ASP A 46 1.75 -1.07 13.04
C ASP A 46 1.77 -1.68 11.63
N PRO A 47 2.39 -1.01 10.63
CA PRO A 47 2.35 -1.47 9.24
C PRO A 47 3.13 -2.78 9.01
N ALA A 48 4.19 -3.03 9.77
CA ALA A 48 4.97 -4.27 9.65
C ALA A 48 4.18 -5.46 10.22
N LEU A 49 3.55 -5.27 11.38
CA LEU A 49 2.67 -6.26 12.00
C LEU A 49 1.47 -6.59 11.09
N VAL A 50 0.84 -5.56 10.51
CA VAL A 50 -0.26 -5.75 9.54
C VAL A 50 0.21 -6.61 8.37
N THR A 51 1.39 -6.33 7.82
CA THR A 51 1.96 -7.10 6.71
C THR A 51 2.21 -8.56 7.10
N GLN A 52 2.78 -8.80 8.29
CA GLN A 52 3.01 -10.15 8.81
C GLN A 52 1.70 -10.92 9.01
N LEU A 53 0.67 -10.28 9.53
CA LEU A 53 -0.64 -10.90 9.74
C LEU A 53 -1.33 -11.24 8.42
N VAL A 54 -1.27 -10.36 7.41
CA VAL A 54 -1.80 -10.65 6.07
C VAL A 54 -1.10 -11.87 5.45
N ASP A 55 0.22 -11.98 5.63
CA ASP A 55 0.98 -13.13 5.14
C ASP A 55 0.61 -14.43 5.89
N GLN A 56 0.46 -14.38 7.21
CA GLN A 56 -0.01 -15.50 8.02
C GLN A 56 -1.41 -15.96 7.59
N VAL A 57 -2.33 -15.02 7.37
CA VAL A 57 -3.70 -15.30 6.90
C VAL A 57 -3.67 -16.00 5.54
N ARG A 58 -2.84 -15.51 4.61
CA ARG A 58 -2.65 -16.15 3.29
C ARG A 58 -2.14 -17.58 3.39
N HIS A 59 -1.30 -17.87 4.38
CA HIS A 59 -0.74 -19.19 4.62
C HIS A 59 -1.59 -20.07 5.58
N GLY A 60 -2.78 -19.62 5.96
CA GLY A 60 -3.70 -20.38 6.81
C GLY A 60 -3.30 -20.46 8.29
N GLY A 61 -2.37 -19.61 8.72
CA GLY A 61 -1.86 -19.56 10.10
C GLY A 61 -2.72 -18.73 11.07
N SER A 62 -3.87 -18.23 10.64
CA SER A 62 -4.69 -17.27 11.38
C SER A 62 -6.17 -17.64 11.30
N SER A 63 -6.94 -17.20 12.30
CA SER A 63 -8.41 -17.32 12.31
C SER A 63 -9.12 -16.29 11.43
N PHE A 64 -8.40 -15.27 10.94
CA PHE A 64 -8.94 -14.30 9.99
C PHE A 64 -9.01 -14.92 8.60
N ASP A 65 -10.10 -14.61 7.89
CA ASP A 65 -10.27 -14.95 6.48
C ASP A 65 -9.72 -13.83 5.59
N LEU A 66 -8.82 -14.19 4.66
CA LEU A 66 -8.23 -13.23 3.72
C LEU A 66 -9.30 -12.54 2.89
N ALA A 67 -10.32 -13.29 2.43
CA ALA A 67 -11.37 -12.74 1.60
C ALA A 67 -12.18 -11.67 2.35
N GLY A 68 -12.50 -11.90 3.62
CA GLY A 68 -13.11 -10.90 4.48
C GLY A 68 -12.26 -9.64 4.67
N LEU A 69 -10.94 -9.79 4.90
CA LEU A 69 -10.03 -8.65 5.03
C LEU A 69 -9.92 -7.85 3.73
N VAL A 70 -9.81 -8.53 2.58
CA VAL A 70 -9.77 -7.87 1.27
C VAL A 70 -11.08 -7.12 1.02
N ALA A 71 -12.24 -7.71 1.31
CA ALA A 71 -13.53 -7.04 1.15
C ALA A 71 -13.61 -5.73 1.97
N LEU A 72 -13.19 -5.77 3.25
CA LEU A 72 -13.11 -4.58 4.10
C LEU A 72 -12.15 -3.53 3.52
N GLY A 73 -11.01 -3.97 2.99
CA GLY A 73 -10.05 -3.12 2.30
C GLY A 73 -10.61 -2.44 1.06
N ARG A 74 -11.34 -3.19 0.22
CA ARG A 74 -12.00 -2.68 -0.99
C ARG A 74 -13.00 -1.59 -0.64
N ASP A 75 -13.85 -1.84 0.34
CA ASP A 75 -14.85 -0.87 0.77
C ASP A 75 -14.19 0.38 1.35
N HIS A 76 -13.14 0.20 2.16
CA HIS A 76 -12.38 1.32 2.68
C HIS A 76 -11.74 2.13 1.54
N TRP A 77 -11.01 1.49 0.62
CA TRP A 77 -10.37 2.15 -0.51
C TRP A 77 -11.38 2.94 -1.36
N ARG A 78 -12.50 2.32 -1.74
CA ARG A 78 -13.56 2.98 -2.52
C ARG A 78 -14.12 4.22 -1.82
N SER A 79 -14.22 4.19 -0.49
CA SER A 79 -14.74 5.32 0.30
C SER A 79 -13.80 6.53 0.31
N VAL A 80 -12.49 6.35 0.12
CA VAL A 80 -11.49 7.41 0.28
C VAL A 80 -10.76 7.80 -1.00
N ARG A 81 -10.71 6.92 -2.02
CA ARG A 81 -9.85 7.09 -3.22
C ARG A 81 -10.11 8.38 -4.01
N SER A 82 -11.33 8.91 -3.97
CA SER A 82 -11.68 10.17 -4.63
C SER A 82 -11.03 11.39 -3.95
N GLY A 83 -10.69 11.29 -2.66
CA GLY A 83 -10.10 12.37 -1.88
C GLY A 83 -8.59 12.60 -2.12
N PHE A 84 -7.88 11.64 -2.72
CA PHE A 84 -6.43 11.73 -2.90
C PHE A 84 -5.99 12.34 -4.24
N GLY A 85 -6.92 12.59 -5.17
CA GLY A 85 -6.61 13.07 -6.52
C GLY A 85 -5.84 12.05 -7.36
N GLU A 86 -5.54 12.40 -8.61
CA GLU A 86 -4.72 11.55 -9.48
C GLU A 86 -3.25 11.55 -9.02
N PRO A 87 -2.56 10.40 -9.03
CA PRO A 87 -1.13 10.38 -8.78
C PRO A 87 -0.43 11.25 -9.82
N ALA A 88 0.49 12.11 -9.38
CA ALA A 88 1.31 12.88 -10.28
C ALA A 88 2.13 11.91 -11.15
N ALA A 89 2.20 12.16 -12.46
CA ALA A 89 3.04 11.37 -13.35
C ALA A 89 4.49 11.37 -12.81
N GLY A 90 4.94 10.20 -12.37
CA GLY A 90 6.23 10.03 -11.72
C GLY A 90 7.39 10.38 -12.64
N THR A 91 8.43 10.98 -12.07
CA THR A 91 9.73 11.07 -12.77
C THR A 91 10.48 9.78 -12.46
N PRO A 92 10.88 8.97 -13.46
CA PRO A 92 11.60 7.73 -13.21
C PRO A 92 12.85 7.99 -12.36
N GLY A 93 12.98 7.32 -11.21
CA GLY A 93 14.25 7.29 -10.48
C GLY A 93 14.23 7.53 -8.97
N SER A 94 13.08 7.71 -8.28
CA SER A 94 13.08 7.57 -6.82
C SER A 94 11.71 7.23 -6.22
N LEU A 95 11.35 5.93 -6.22
CA LEU A 95 10.18 5.42 -5.50
C LEU A 95 10.13 5.88 -4.03
N ARG A 96 11.30 6.06 -3.41
CA ARG A 96 11.42 6.59 -2.04
C ARG A 96 10.94 8.03 -1.93
N GLN A 97 11.29 8.90 -2.88
CA GLN A 97 10.80 10.29 -2.89
C GLN A 97 9.30 10.36 -3.21
N GLU A 98 8.82 9.51 -4.10
CA GLU A 98 7.39 9.41 -4.42
C GLU A 98 6.59 8.91 -3.22
N TRP A 99 7.14 7.95 -2.47
CA TRP A 99 6.59 7.50 -1.20
C TRP A 99 6.43 8.65 -0.21
N VAL A 100 7.51 9.36 0.11
CA VAL A 100 7.48 10.47 1.08
C VAL A 100 6.43 11.53 0.70
N LYS A 101 6.46 12.00 -0.55
CA LYS A 101 5.50 13.01 -1.04
C LYS A 101 4.06 12.52 -1.01
N THR A 102 3.83 11.23 -1.22
CA THR A 102 2.48 10.67 -1.23
C THR A 102 1.98 10.40 0.18
N ALA A 103 2.86 9.93 1.08
CA ALA A 103 2.55 9.74 2.49
C ALA A 103 2.13 11.05 3.16
N GLU A 104 2.83 12.16 2.90
CA GLU A 104 2.46 13.48 3.40
C GLU A 104 1.06 13.91 2.93
N ARG A 105 0.75 13.70 1.64
CA ARG A 105 -0.56 14.02 1.06
C ARG A 105 -1.67 13.16 1.65
N VAL A 106 -1.42 11.86 1.83
CA VAL A 106 -2.37 10.93 2.44
C VAL A 106 -2.62 11.29 3.90
N ALA A 107 -1.58 11.56 4.68
CA ALA A 107 -1.71 11.98 6.07
C ALA A 107 -2.51 13.28 6.22
N ALA A 108 -2.31 14.24 5.31
CA ALA A 108 -3.08 15.48 5.28
C ALA A 108 -4.56 15.24 4.90
N ALA A 109 -4.84 14.30 4.01
CA ALA A 109 -6.20 13.97 3.56
C ALA A 109 -6.98 13.04 4.51
N ALA A 110 -6.28 12.34 5.40
CA ALA A 110 -6.87 11.42 6.38
C ALA A 110 -6.45 11.78 7.83
N PRO A 111 -6.86 12.96 8.34
CA PRO A 111 -6.49 13.38 9.68
C PRO A 111 -7.01 12.40 10.74
N GLY A 112 -6.12 11.99 11.65
CA GLY A 112 -6.43 11.01 12.70
C GLY A 112 -6.36 9.54 12.26
N ALA A 113 -6.01 9.26 11.00
CA ALA A 113 -5.64 7.91 10.59
C ALA A 113 -4.32 7.50 11.27
N GLY A 114 -4.25 6.24 11.67
CA GLY A 114 -3.05 5.66 12.24
C GLY A 114 -1.94 5.44 11.20
N HIS A 115 -0.71 5.20 11.67
CA HIS A 115 0.47 4.95 10.84
C HIS A 115 0.26 3.81 9.83
N ALA A 116 -0.35 2.69 10.25
CA ALA A 116 -0.61 1.58 9.34
C ALA A 116 -1.60 1.97 8.23
N SER A 117 -2.65 2.72 8.58
CA SER A 117 -3.64 3.19 7.62
C SER A 117 -3.00 4.16 6.62
N ILE A 118 -2.18 5.10 7.09
CA ILE A 118 -1.45 6.04 6.22
C ILE A 118 -0.53 5.28 5.26
N ALA A 119 0.25 4.30 5.75
CA ALA A 119 1.18 3.53 4.93
C ALA A 119 0.44 2.71 3.85
N TYR A 120 -0.62 1.98 4.20
CA TYR A 120 -1.38 1.18 3.25
C TYR A 120 -2.15 2.04 2.24
N LEU A 121 -2.72 3.17 2.67
CA LEU A 121 -3.34 4.13 1.74
C LEU A 121 -2.31 4.75 0.79
N THR A 122 -1.10 5.05 1.27
CA THR A 122 0.01 5.55 0.44
C THR A 122 0.39 4.54 -0.64
N ALA A 123 0.56 3.28 -0.27
CA ALA A 123 0.83 2.20 -1.22
C ALA A 123 -0.32 2.05 -2.24
N CYS A 124 -1.57 2.14 -1.79
CA CYS A 124 -2.74 2.07 -2.68
C CYS A 124 -2.81 3.23 -3.67
N VAL A 125 -2.47 4.46 -3.24
CA VAL A 125 -2.42 5.63 -4.13
C VAL A 125 -1.31 5.48 -5.18
N LEU A 126 -0.12 5.02 -4.78
CA LEU A 126 0.99 4.81 -5.72
C LEU A 126 0.73 3.66 -6.70
N ARG A 127 -0.09 2.68 -6.29
CA ARG A 127 -0.52 1.54 -7.13
C ARG A 127 -1.97 1.62 -7.56
N ARG A 128 -2.48 2.85 -7.73
CA ARG A 128 -3.90 3.12 -7.94
C ARG A 128 -4.54 2.30 -9.03
N ALA A 129 -3.89 2.15 -10.19
CA ALA A 129 -4.44 1.41 -11.32
C ALA A 129 -4.73 -0.07 -10.96
N ASP A 130 -3.75 -0.76 -10.37
CA ASP A 130 -3.88 -2.17 -9.97
C ASP A 130 -4.89 -2.34 -8.84
N VAL A 131 -4.88 -1.40 -7.88
CA VAL A 131 -5.76 -1.43 -6.71
C VAL A 131 -7.20 -1.10 -7.11
N ASP A 132 -7.43 -0.15 -8.02
CA ASP A 132 -8.77 0.18 -8.54
C ASP A 132 -9.35 -0.99 -9.34
N ALA A 133 -8.56 -1.61 -10.24
CA ALA A 133 -8.98 -2.79 -10.98
C ALA A 133 -9.36 -3.94 -10.04
N CYS A 134 -8.58 -4.16 -8.98
CA CYS A 134 -8.90 -5.18 -7.99
C CYS A 134 -10.09 -4.82 -7.12
N ALA A 135 -10.18 -3.56 -6.68
CA ALA A 135 -11.24 -3.10 -5.82
C ALA A 135 -12.58 -3.19 -6.53
N ASP A 136 -12.66 -2.84 -7.81
CA ASP A 136 -13.90 -2.84 -8.58
C ASP A 136 -14.24 -4.21 -9.21
N ALA A 137 -13.35 -5.20 -9.08
CA ALA A 137 -13.63 -6.56 -9.52
C ALA A 137 -14.80 -7.19 -8.72
N PRO A 138 -15.72 -7.91 -9.38
CA PRO A 138 -16.78 -8.63 -8.68
C PRO A 138 -16.20 -9.68 -7.72
N PRO A 139 -16.91 -10.05 -6.65
CA PRO A 139 -16.50 -11.15 -5.79
C PRO A 139 -16.57 -12.45 -6.60
N ASN A 140 -15.42 -12.97 -7.01
CA ASN A 140 -15.36 -14.24 -7.73
C ASN A 140 -15.62 -15.39 -6.75
N GLY A 141 -16.50 -16.32 -7.11
CA GLY A 141 -16.92 -17.47 -6.27
C GLY A 141 -15.82 -18.48 -5.92
N GLU A 142 -14.61 -18.31 -6.47
CA GLU A 142 -13.41 -19.10 -6.16
C GLU A 142 -12.25 -18.16 -5.82
N GLY A 143 -12.23 -17.68 -4.57
CA GLY A 143 -11.15 -16.84 -4.03
C GLY A 143 -11.16 -15.43 -4.60
N LEU A 144 -11.22 -14.42 -3.72
CA LEU A 144 -10.93 -13.04 -4.07
C LEU A 144 -9.48 -12.96 -4.57
N ARG A 145 -9.28 -13.14 -5.87
CA ARG A 145 -8.05 -12.76 -6.55
C ARG A 145 -8.35 -11.63 -7.51
N CYS A 146 -7.52 -10.59 -7.46
CA CYS A 146 -7.55 -9.53 -8.45
C CYS A 146 -7.33 -10.12 -9.86
N PRO A 147 -7.97 -9.55 -10.90
CA PRO A 147 -7.62 -9.88 -12.28
C PRO A 147 -6.14 -9.53 -12.52
N THR A 148 -5.38 -10.50 -13.04
CA THR A 148 -3.99 -10.29 -13.51
C THR A 148 -3.95 -9.54 -14.83
#